data_AF-X0V9U5-F1
#
_entry.id   AF-X0V9U5-F1
#
_cell.length_a   1.000
_cell.length_b   1.000
_cell.length_c   1.000
_cell.angle_alpha   90.00
_cell.angle_beta   90.00
_cell.angle_gamma   90.00
#
_symmetry.space_group_name_H-M   'P 1'
#
loop_
_entity.id
_entity.type
_entity.pdbx_description
1 polymer ?
#
loop_
_entity_poly.entity_id
_entity_poly.type
_entity_poly.pdbx_seq_one_letter_code
_entity_poly.pdbx_strand_id
1 'polypeptide(L)'
;MANLIVTIDGPAASGKSTVARLLAERLGASFLDTGAMYRAVTLAAIQTGVDMNNEEELMGVLKNSEFGFAAKEGKLMVLINGVDVTAQIREPEV
;
A
#
# COMPACT_ATOMS: atom_id res chain seq x y z
N MET A 1 -7.43 22.73 13.43
CA MET A 1 -6.24 23.04 12.59
C MET A 1 -6.34 22.18 11.35
N ALA A 2 -6.15 22.73 10.16
CA ALA A 2 -6.12 21.92 8.94
C ALA A 2 -4.85 21.06 8.97
N ASN A 3 -5.01 19.75 9.02
CA ASN A 3 -3.89 18.82 8.84
C ASN A 3 -3.36 19.02 7.42
N LEU A 4 -2.07 19.38 7.30
CA LEU A 4 -1.41 19.55 6.01
C LEU A 4 -1.42 18.22 5.23
N ILE A 5 -1.99 18.23 4.02
CA ILE A 5 -1.96 17.10 3.09
C ILE A 5 -1.14 17.54 1.87
N VAL A 6 -0.15 16.72 1.50
CA VAL A 6 0.70 16.93 0.33
C VAL A 6 0.54 15.73 -0.59
N THR A 7 0.15 15.96 -1.84
CA THR A 7 0.08 14.94 -2.89
C THR A 7 1.31 15.05 -3.80
N ILE A 8 1.87 13.93 -4.25
CA ILE A 8 3.03 13.88 -5.14
C ILE A 8 2.74 12.88 -6.26
N ASP A 9 2.48 13.41 -7.45
CA ASP A 9 2.08 12.64 -8.64
C ASP A 9 3.15 12.67 -9.75
N GLY A 10 3.06 11.71 -10.68
CA GLY A 10 4.03 11.54 -11.77
C GLY A 10 4.19 10.08 -12.20
N PRO A 11 4.94 9.80 -13.27
CA PRO A 11 5.01 8.46 -13.87
C PRO A 11 5.70 7.43 -12.96
N ALA A 12 5.52 6.14 -13.25
CA ALA A 12 6.24 5.08 -12.56
C ALA A 12 7.76 5.33 -12.63
N ALA A 13 8.49 4.93 -11.58
CA ALA A 13 9.94 5.11 -11.45
C ALA A 13 10.47 6.56 -11.47
N SER A 14 9.63 7.60 -11.34
CA SER A 14 10.10 9.00 -11.26
C SER A 14 10.65 9.43 -9.88
N GLY A 15 10.72 8.51 -8.91
CA GLY A 15 11.25 8.78 -7.56
C GLY A 15 10.26 9.37 -6.55
N LYS A 16 8.94 9.41 -6.86
CA LYS A 16 7.90 10.00 -5.99
C LYS A 16 7.93 9.48 -4.56
N SER A 17 7.91 8.16 -4.38
CA SER A 17 7.91 7.56 -3.04
C SER A 17 9.16 7.91 -2.24
N THR A 18 10.32 8.02 -2.91
CA THR A 18 11.57 8.48 -2.28
C THR A 18 11.46 9.93 -1.82
N VAL A 19 11.00 10.83 -2.70
CA VAL A 19 10.85 12.27 -2.37
C VAL A 19 9.78 12.47 -1.30
N ALA A 20 8.64 11.80 -1.42
CA ALA A 20 7.54 11.87 -0.46
C ALA A 20 7.97 11.43 0.94
N ARG A 21 8.72 10.33 1.05
CA ARG A 21 9.27 9.86 2.34
C ARG A 21 10.23 10.89 2.95
N LEU A 22 11.17 11.40 2.17
CA LEU A 22 12.13 12.40 2.65
C LEU A 22 11.46 13.71 3.06
N LEU A 23 10.41 14.13 2.34
CA LEU A 23 9.62 15.30 2.70
C LEU A 23 8.84 15.07 3.99
N ALA A 24 8.19 13.91 4.13
CA ALA A 24 7.45 13.54 5.33
C ALA A 24 8.34 13.53 6.58
N GLU A 25 9.54 12.95 6.49
CA GLU A 25 10.55 12.97 7.57
C GLU A 25 10.94 14.39 7.98
N ARG A 26 11.15 15.29 7.02
CA ARG A 26 11.52 16.70 7.30
C ARG A 26 10.38 17.51 7.91
N LEU A 27 9.13 17.18 7.57
CA LEU A 27 7.94 17.87 8.06
C LEU A 27 7.37 17.26 9.34
N GLY A 28 7.90 16.12 9.81
CA GLY A 28 7.27 15.32 10.87
C GLY A 28 5.88 14.81 10.48
N ALA A 29 5.62 14.63 9.18
CA ALA A 29 4.35 14.17 8.64
C ALA A 29 4.36 12.64 8.43
N SER A 30 3.16 12.06 8.35
CA SER A 30 2.99 10.67 7.93
C SER A 30 3.17 10.54 6.41
N PHE A 31 3.77 9.43 5.97
CA PHE A 31 3.87 9.05 4.55
C PHE A 31 2.87 7.92 4.25
N LEU A 32 2.12 8.07 3.15
CA LEU A 32 1.19 7.05 2.65
C LEU A 32 1.62 6.61 1.24
N ASP A 33 1.86 5.31 1.06
CA ASP A 33 2.17 4.70 -0.23
C ASP A 33 0.92 4.06 -0.83
N THR A 34 0.21 4.79 -1.70
CA THR A 34 -0.98 4.28 -2.37
C THR A 34 -0.68 3.12 -3.32
N GLY A 35 0.52 3.06 -3.91
CA GLY A 35 0.94 1.95 -4.75
C GLY A 35 1.03 0.63 -3.95
N ALA A 36 1.51 0.71 -2.71
CA ALA A 36 1.52 -0.42 -1.80
C ALA A 36 0.10 -0.88 -1.38
N MET A 37 -0.87 0.03 -1.28
CA MET A 37 -2.28 -0.31 -1.02
C MET A 37 -2.84 -1.19 -2.15
N TYR A 38 -2.72 -0.75 -3.40
CA TYR A 38 -3.22 -1.51 -4.55
C TYR A 38 -2.55 -2.89 -4.65
N ARG A 39 -1.23 -2.95 -4.46
CA ARG A 39 -0.49 -4.23 -4.49
C ARG A 39 -0.89 -5.18 -3.36
N ALA A 40 -1.25 -4.67 -2.19
CA ALA A 40 -1.78 -5.50 -1.11
C ALA A 40 -3.13 -6.14 -1.48
N VAL A 41 -4.02 -5.38 -2.13
CA VAL A 41 -5.29 -5.91 -2.64
C VAL A 41 -5.05 -6.96 -3.72
N THR A 42 -4.14 -6.70 -4.66
CA THR A 42 -3.74 -7.68 -5.69
C THR A 42 -3.22 -8.97 -5.06
N LEU A 43 -2.32 -8.88 -4.07
CA LEU A 43 -1.80 -10.04 -3.38
C LEU A 43 -2.91 -10.84 -2.66
N ALA A 44 -3.85 -10.15 -1.98
CA ALA A 44 -4.98 -10.80 -1.34
C ALA A 44 -5.88 -11.54 -2.36
N ALA A 45 -6.10 -10.96 -3.55
CA ALA A 45 -6.85 -11.60 -4.62
C ALA A 45 -6.12 -12.84 -5.17
N ILE A 46 -4.79 -12.75 -5.38
CA ILE A 46 -3.95 -13.91 -5.79
C ILE A 46 -4.05 -15.04 -4.76
N GLN A 47 -3.92 -14.72 -3.47
CA GLN A 47 -3.92 -15.72 -2.38
C GLN A 47 -5.28 -16.39 -2.18
N THR A 48 -6.37 -15.67 -2.45
CA THR A 48 -7.74 -16.22 -2.36
C THR A 48 -8.16 -16.98 -3.62
N GLY A 49 -7.44 -16.80 -4.74
CA GLY A 49 -7.70 -17.50 -6.01
C GLY A 49 -9.00 -17.07 -6.69
N VAL A 50 -9.45 -15.84 -6.42
CA VAL A 50 -10.64 -15.26 -7.07
C VAL A 50 -10.37 -14.91 -8.54
N ASP A 51 -11.43 -14.84 -9.34
CA ASP A 51 -11.32 -14.29 -10.70
C ASP A 51 -11.07 -12.78 -10.64
N MET A 52 -9.90 -12.34 -11.09
CA MET A 52 -9.54 -10.92 -11.13
C MET A 52 -10.37 -10.08 -12.11
N ASN A 53 -11.17 -10.72 -12.97
CA ASN A 53 -12.12 -10.03 -13.84
C ASN A 53 -13.54 -9.98 -13.24
N ASN A 54 -13.76 -10.62 -12.09
CA ASN A 54 -15.04 -10.60 -11.39
C ASN A 54 -15.03 -9.57 -10.25
N GLU A 55 -15.71 -8.46 -10.48
CA GLU A 55 -15.81 -7.37 -9.51
C GLU A 55 -16.43 -7.82 -8.17
N GLU A 56 -17.43 -8.71 -8.19
CA GLU A 56 -18.10 -9.15 -6.96
C GLU A 56 -17.16 -9.97 -6.08
N GLU A 57 -16.36 -10.85 -6.68
CA GLU A 57 -15.37 -11.65 -5.95
C GLU A 57 -14.25 -10.77 -5.38
N LEU A 58 -13.73 -9.81 -6.15
CA LEU A 58 -12.75 -8.83 -5.67
C LEU A 58 -13.30 -7.98 -4.51
N MET A 59 -14.56 -7.58 -4.58
CA MET A 59 -15.24 -6.88 -3.48
C MET A 59 -15.37 -7.77 -2.25
N GLY A 60 -15.55 -9.09 -2.43
CA GLY A 60 -15.49 -10.07 -1.36
C GLY A 60 -14.12 -10.09 -0.65
N VAL A 61 -13.02 -10.09 -1.41
CA VAL A 61 -11.66 -10.02 -0.85
C VAL A 61 -11.48 -8.76 -0.01
N LEU A 62 -11.91 -7.60 -0.52
CA LEU A 62 -11.79 -6.33 0.18
C LEU A 62 -12.59 -6.29 1.49
N LYS A 63 -13.80 -6.85 1.50
CA LYS A 63 -14.68 -6.86 2.69
C LYS A 63 -14.21 -7.85 3.76
N ASN A 64 -13.55 -8.93 3.35
CA ASN A 64 -13.15 -10.02 4.24
C ASN A 64 -11.68 -9.96 4.66
N SER A 65 -10.93 -8.94 4.25
CA SER A 65 -9.52 -8.75 4.59
C SER A 65 -9.32 -7.45 5.35
N GLU A 66 -8.47 -7.48 6.37
CA GLU A 66 -7.99 -6.30 7.06
C GLU A 66 -6.68 -5.83 6.43
N PHE A 67 -6.64 -4.60 5.93
CA PHE A 67 -5.44 -3.99 5.37
C PHE A 67 -4.89 -2.94 6.33
N GLY A 68 -3.60 -3.01 6.63
CA GLY A 68 -2.96 -2.13 7.59
C GLY A 68 -1.64 -1.57 7.09
N PHE A 69 -1.30 -0.38 7.59
CA PHE A 69 0.02 0.22 7.46
C PHE A 69 0.60 0.46 8.85
N ALA A 70 1.85 0.05 9.04
CA ALA A 70 2.58 0.29 10.28
C ALA A 70 3.94 0.91 9.99
N ALA A 71 4.43 1.75 10.89
CA ALA A 71 5.80 2.25 10.84
C ALA A 71 6.66 1.45 11.81
N LYS A 72 7.70 0.77 11.31
CA LYS A 72 8.69 0.07 12.13
C LYS A 72 10.08 0.51 11.71
N GLU A 73 10.86 1.06 12.64
CA GLU A 73 12.24 1.54 12.39
C GLU A 73 12.35 2.52 11.21
N GLY A 74 11.34 3.38 11.02
CA GLY A 74 11.29 4.33 9.90
C GLY A 74 10.93 3.71 8.54
N LYS A 75 10.59 2.42 8.49
CA LYS A 75 10.10 1.74 7.29
C LYS A 75 8.59 1.54 7.38
N LEU A 76 7.92 1.73 6.24
CA LEU A 76 6.50 1.42 6.08
C LEU A 76 6.35 -0.09 5.89
N MET A 77 5.62 -0.73 6.81
CA MET A 77 5.16 -2.10 6.71
C MET A 77 3.73 -2.13 6.19
N VAL A 78 3.44 -3.13 5.37
CA VAL A 78 2.10 -3.41 4.83
C VAL A 78 1.61 -4.71 5.42
N LEU A 79 0.40 -4.68 5.99
CA LEU A 79 -0.21 -5.80 6.69
C LEU A 79 -1.47 -6.26 5.96
N ILE A 80 -1.64 -7.57 5.82
CA ILE A 80 -2.92 -8.21 5.45
C ILE A 80 -3.29 -9.17 6.58
N ASN A 81 -4.44 -8.97 7.21
CA ASN A 81 -4.91 -9.77 8.36
C ASN A 81 -3.84 -9.89 9.47
N GLY A 82 -3.13 -8.79 9.73
CA GLY A 82 -2.04 -8.71 10.72
C GLY A 82 -0.70 -9.33 10.30
N VAL A 83 -0.60 -9.92 9.10
CA VAL A 83 0.63 -10.53 8.58
C VAL A 83 1.41 -9.51 7.75
N ASP A 84 2.72 -9.40 7.98
CA ASP A 84 3.61 -8.56 7.18
C ASP A 84 3.80 -9.14 5.77
N VAL A 85 3.29 -8.40 4.78
CA VAL A 85 3.37 -8.74 3.36
C VAL A 85 4.27 -7.77 2.58
N THR A 86 5.05 -6.94 3.28
CA THR A 86 5.84 -5.84 2.67
C THR A 86 6.75 -6.33 1.54
N ALA A 87 7.40 -7.48 1.69
CA ALA A 87 8.22 -8.06 0.63
C ALA A 87 7.34 -8.63 -0.51
N GLN A 88 6.32 -9.41 -0.17
CA GLN A 88 5.47 -10.14 -1.10
C GLN A 88 4.76 -9.23 -2.10
N ILE A 89 4.29 -8.05 -1.67
CA ILE A 89 3.62 -7.09 -2.56
C ILE A 89 4.54 -6.51 -3.66
N ARG A 90 5.85 -6.79 -3.61
CA ARG A 90 6.85 -6.33 -4.59
C ARG A 90 7.41 -7.48 -5.45
N GLU A 91 6.92 -8.70 -5.25
CA GLU A 91 7.30 -9.82 -6.10
C GLU A 91 6.73 -9.65 -7.53
N PRO A 92 7.38 -10.20 -8.57
CA PRO A 92 6.97 -10.01 -9.97
C PRO A 92 5.55 -10.48 -10.30
N GLU A 93 5.01 -11.40 -9.51
CA GLU A 93 3.64 -11.93 -9.62
C GLU A 93 2.54 -10.94 -9.19
N VAL A 94 2.92 -9.85 -8.50
CA VAL A 94 2.02 -8.79 -7.99
C VAL A 94 2.22 -7.49 -8.77
#